data_AF-A0A3S4IBH9-F1
#
_entry.id   AF-A0A3S4IBH9-F1
#
_cell.length_a   1.000
_cell.length_b   1.000
_cell.length_c   1.000
_cell.angle_alpha   90.00
_cell.angle_beta   90.00
_cell.angle_gamma   90.00
#
_symmetry.space_group_name_H-M   'P 1'
#
loop_
_entity.id
_entity.type
_entity.pdbx_description
1 polymer ?
#
loop_
_entity_poly.entity_id
_entity_poly.type
_entity_poly.pdbx_seq_one_letter_code
_entity_poly.pdbx_strand_id
1 'polypeptide(L)'
;MLLALLNSILFSLIIGAILIHFSHFHEKFSADHDLSGVQKFHAIPVPRIGGIAVMAGLIVGIITIFFLTRSWTTPLLLLASLPAFLTGLMEDITKRVGPGPRLLATFAAAAAAFFLAQANLSRLDIPGIDTALSVWWPLSLLLTMIAVGGVAHAVNIIDGYNGLSGVVAIFIFLAMAYVAFKVHDIELMGLCFTMVGAIAGFLFWNFPGG
;
A
#
# COMPACT_ATOMS: atom_id res chain seq x y z
N MET A 1 -11.61 -15.94 -1.73
CA MET A 1 -11.22 -14.53 -1.96
C MET A 1 -12.16 -13.52 -1.32
N LEU A 2 -13.49 -13.71 -1.37
CA LEU A 2 -14.42 -12.85 -0.61
C LEU A 2 -14.12 -12.81 0.91
N LEU A 3 -13.74 -13.94 1.50
CA LEU A 3 -13.33 -13.98 2.92
C LEU A 3 -12.13 -13.08 3.23
N ALA A 4 -11.13 -13.02 2.34
CA ALA A 4 -9.97 -12.16 2.53
C ALA A 4 -10.39 -10.68 2.50
N LEU A 5 -11.25 -10.30 1.55
CA LEU A 5 -11.84 -8.96 1.49
C LEU A 5 -12.59 -8.60 2.78
N LEU A 6 -13.52 -9.45 3.24
CA LEU A 6 -14.35 -9.19 4.42
C LEU A 6 -13.50 -9.10 5.69
N ASN A 7 -12.53 -9.99 5.87
CA ASN A 7 -11.63 -9.96 7.01
C ASN A 7 -10.75 -8.70 7.00
N SER A 8 -10.23 -8.31 5.83
CA SER A 8 -9.44 -7.08 5.69
C SER A 8 -10.25 -5.82 6.00
N ILE A 9 -11.52 -5.76 5.56
CA ILE A 9 -12.45 -4.68 5.92
C ILE A 9 -12.61 -4.61 7.43
N LEU A 10 -12.99 -5.74 8.05
CA LEU A 10 -13.30 -5.81 9.47
C LEU A 10 -12.12 -5.36 10.33
N PHE A 11 -10.92 -5.87 10.05
CA PHE A 11 -9.75 -5.54 10.85
C PHE A 11 -9.26 -4.12 10.61
N SER A 12 -9.31 -3.62 9.37
CA SER A 12 -8.99 -2.21 9.11
C SER A 12 -9.97 -1.27 9.82
N LEU A 13 -11.28 -1.59 9.82
CA LEU A 13 -12.29 -0.84 10.56
C LEU A 13 -12.01 -0.83 12.07
N ILE A 14 -11.74 -1.99 12.66
CA ILE A 14 -11.47 -2.12 14.10
C ILE A 14 -10.22 -1.33 14.50
N ILE A 15 -9.13 -1.47 13.75
CA ILE A 15 -7.89 -0.75 14.05
C ILE A 15 -8.08 0.75 13.84
N GLY A 16 -8.79 1.18 12.80
CA GLY A 16 -9.17 2.58 12.61
C GLY A 16 -9.95 3.13 13.80
N ALA A 17 -10.95 2.41 14.29
CA ALA A 17 -11.74 2.78 15.48
C ALA A 17 -10.86 2.93 16.73
N ILE A 18 -9.93 1.99 16.94
CA ILE A 18 -8.99 2.02 18.06
C ILE A 18 -8.08 3.25 17.97
N LEU A 19 -7.49 3.53 16.79
CA LEU A 19 -6.64 4.69 16.59
C LEU A 19 -7.37 6.02 16.84
N ILE A 20 -8.65 6.12 16.47
CA ILE A 20 -9.44 7.32 16.70
C ILE A 20 -9.82 7.44 18.18
N HIS A 21 -10.28 6.35 18.80
CA HIS A 21 -10.71 6.34 20.20
C HIS A 21 -9.56 6.65 21.17
N PHE A 22 -8.37 6.12 20.90
CA PHE A 22 -7.17 6.32 21.72
C PHE A 22 -6.26 7.44 21.22
N SER A 23 -6.80 8.35 20.38
CA SER A 23 -6.07 9.48 19.81
C SER A 23 -5.34 10.34 20.84
N HIS A 24 -5.97 10.57 21.99
CA HIS A 24 -5.38 11.32 23.12
C HIS A 24 -4.03 10.78 23.63
N PHE A 25 -3.70 9.50 23.40
CA PHE A 25 -2.40 8.94 23.81
C PHE A 25 -1.27 9.24 22.82
N HIS A 26 -1.58 9.50 21.55
CA HIS A 26 -0.58 9.61 20.49
C HIS A 26 -0.65 10.90 19.67
N GLU A 27 -1.70 11.71 19.81
CA GLU A 27 -1.91 12.96 19.06
C GLU A 27 -0.70 13.89 19.08
N LYS A 28 0.01 13.98 20.21
CA LYS A 28 1.24 14.80 20.37
C LYS A 28 2.33 14.47 19.35
N PHE A 29 2.37 13.21 18.89
CA PHE A 29 3.34 12.73 17.92
C PHE A 29 2.72 12.51 16.54
N SER A 30 1.46 12.06 16.47
CA SER A 30 0.85 11.65 15.20
C SER A 30 -0.02 12.71 14.52
N ALA A 31 -0.48 13.75 15.23
CA ALA A 31 -1.46 14.69 14.69
C ALA A 31 -0.80 15.82 13.89
N ASP A 32 -1.48 16.30 12.83
CA ASP A 32 -1.04 17.52 12.15
C ASP A 32 -1.57 18.80 12.78
N HIS A 33 -0.70 19.48 13.53
CA HIS A 33 -1.00 20.78 14.15
C HIS A 33 -0.75 21.98 13.22
N ASP A 34 -0.10 21.77 12.07
CA ASP A 34 0.08 22.82 11.08
C ASP A 34 -1.13 22.86 10.13
N LEU A 35 -2.03 23.83 10.33
CA LEU A 35 -3.25 23.99 9.53
C LEU A 35 -3.07 24.98 8.37
N SER A 36 -1.86 25.51 8.14
CA SER A 36 -1.62 26.65 7.23
C SER A 36 -1.22 26.28 5.79
N GLY A 37 -1.14 24.99 5.47
CA GLY A 37 -0.74 24.52 4.14
C GLY A 37 -1.79 24.82 3.06
N VAL A 38 -1.34 25.21 1.87
CA VAL A 38 -2.19 25.58 0.69
C VAL A 38 -3.19 24.48 0.28
N GLN A 39 -2.94 23.23 0.68
CA GLN A 39 -3.78 22.07 0.41
C GLN A 39 -4.52 21.53 1.67
N LYS A 40 -4.43 22.20 2.82
CA LYS A 40 -5.00 21.71 4.09
C LYS A 40 -6.36 22.34 4.36
N PHE A 41 -7.41 21.53 4.39
CA PHE A 41 -8.80 21.96 4.68
C PHE A 41 -9.31 21.54 6.07
N HIS A 42 -8.46 20.94 6.91
CA HIS A 42 -8.86 20.50 8.24
C HIS A 42 -8.85 21.67 9.24
N ALA A 43 -9.93 21.83 9.99
CA ALA A 43 -10.02 22.81 11.08
C ALA A 43 -9.50 22.26 12.42
N ILE A 44 -9.25 20.94 12.50
CA ILE A 44 -8.87 20.20 13.72
C ILE A 44 -7.69 19.27 13.40
N PRO A 45 -6.70 19.10 14.29
CA PRO A 45 -5.60 18.14 14.09
C PRO A 45 -6.10 16.70 13.97
N VAL A 46 -5.75 16.03 12.87
CA VAL A 46 -6.12 14.61 12.60
C VAL A 46 -4.85 13.74 12.68
N PRO A 47 -4.89 12.56 13.34
CA PRO A 47 -3.77 11.61 13.35
C PRO A 47 -3.41 11.11 11.94
N ARG A 48 -2.12 11.22 11.56
CA ARG A 48 -1.60 10.80 10.24
C ARG A 48 -1.17 9.33 10.16
N ILE A 49 -1.56 8.51 11.14
CA ILE A 49 -1.14 7.11 11.24
C ILE A 49 -2.17 6.11 10.69
N GLY A 50 -3.06 6.56 9.80
CA GLY A 50 -4.11 5.75 9.19
C GLY A 50 -3.60 4.53 8.40
N GLY A 51 -2.36 4.60 7.90
CA GLY A 51 -1.69 3.47 7.25
C GLY A 51 -1.57 2.22 8.13
N ILE A 52 -1.60 2.35 9.46
CA ILE A 52 -1.61 1.20 10.39
C ILE A 52 -2.89 0.38 10.23
N ALA A 53 -4.05 1.03 10.04
CA ALA A 53 -5.32 0.33 9.82
C ALA A 53 -5.29 -0.48 8.50
N VAL A 54 -4.77 0.13 7.43
CA VAL A 54 -4.60 -0.54 6.14
C VAL A 54 -3.63 -1.71 6.25
N MET A 55 -2.49 -1.54 6.93
CA MET A 55 -1.52 -2.60 7.14
C MET A 55 -2.09 -3.77 7.95
N ALA A 56 -2.89 -3.50 8.99
CA ALA A 56 -3.56 -4.56 9.75
C ALA A 56 -4.57 -5.34 8.91
N GLY A 57 -5.38 -4.64 8.10
CA GLY A 57 -6.28 -5.28 7.14
C GLY A 57 -5.52 -6.13 6.11
N LEU A 58 -4.38 -5.65 5.61
CA LEU A 58 -3.51 -6.37 4.68
C LEU A 58 -2.95 -7.65 5.31
N ILE A 59 -2.42 -7.58 6.54
CA ILE A 59 -1.87 -8.74 7.27
C ILE A 59 -2.93 -9.84 7.40
N VAL A 60 -4.14 -9.49 7.86
CA VAL A 60 -5.21 -10.49 8.05
C VAL A 60 -5.70 -11.06 6.73
N GLY A 61 -5.80 -10.24 5.68
CA GLY A 61 -6.15 -10.71 4.34
C GLY A 61 -5.11 -11.67 3.77
N ILE A 62 -3.82 -11.38 3.94
CA ILE A 62 -2.72 -12.26 3.54
C ILE A 62 -2.71 -13.56 4.33
N ILE A 63 -2.94 -13.51 5.65
CA ILE A 63 -3.11 -14.73 6.46
C ILE A 63 -4.27 -15.57 5.91
N THR A 64 -5.40 -14.93 5.57
CA THR A 64 -6.56 -15.60 4.97
C THR A 64 -6.21 -16.24 3.63
N ILE A 65 -5.52 -15.53 2.73
CA ILE A 65 -5.06 -16.05 1.44
C ILE A 65 -4.13 -17.25 1.66
N PHE A 66 -3.14 -17.12 2.55
CA PHE A 66 -2.17 -18.18 2.85
C PHE A 66 -2.87 -19.47 3.30
N PHE A 67 -3.89 -19.39 4.15
CA PHE A 67 -4.63 -20.58 4.58
C PHE A 67 -5.46 -21.22 3.46
N LEU A 68 -5.86 -20.44 2.45
CA LEU A 68 -6.63 -20.91 1.29
C LEU A 68 -5.74 -21.47 0.17
N THR A 69 -4.60 -20.85 -0.11
CA THR A 69 -3.74 -21.20 -1.27
C THR A 69 -2.47 -21.95 -0.88
N ARG A 70 -2.03 -21.84 0.38
CA ARG A 70 -0.74 -22.36 0.89
C ARG A 70 0.49 -21.83 0.15
N SER A 71 0.33 -20.72 -0.56
CA SER A 71 1.40 -20.03 -1.26
C SER A 71 2.08 -18.99 -0.37
N TRP A 72 3.41 -18.93 -0.47
CA TRP A 72 4.24 -17.96 0.24
C TRP A 72 4.41 -16.63 -0.49
N THR A 73 3.92 -16.50 -1.73
CA THR A 73 4.10 -15.30 -2.55
C THR A 73 3.60 -14.04 -1.84
N THR A 74 2.36 -14.05 -1.33
CA THR A 74 1.78 -12.88 -0.67
C THR A 74 2.42 -12.55 0.69
N PRO A 75 2.76 -13.53 1.57
CA PRO A 75 3.61 -13.26 2.74
C PRO A 75 4.97 -12.64 2.41
N LEU A 76 5.64 -13.08 1.33
CA LEU A 76 6.94 -12.55 0.92
C LEU A 76 6.82 -11.12 0.38
N LEU A 77 5.74 -10.81 -0.34
CA LEU A 77 5.42 -9.43 -0.75
C LEU A 77 5.12 -8.53 0.45
N LEU A 78 4.43 -9.02 1.48
CA LEU A 78 4.21 -8.28 2.72
C LEU A 78 5.55 -7.94 3.40
N LEU A 79 6.43 -8.94 3.55
CA LEU A 79 7.76 -8.74 4.10
C LEU A 79 8.57 -7.71 3.29
N ALA A 80 8.50 -7.81 1.96
CA ALA A 80 9.16 -6.87 1.06
C ALA A 80 8.61 -5.43 1.17
N SER A 81 7.34 -5.25 1.53
CA SER A 81 6.73 -3.91 1.66
C SER A 81 7.17 -3.14 2.92
N LEU A 82 7.76 -3.82 3.91
CA LEU A 82 8.08 -3.23 5.22
C LEU A 82 8.97 -1.98 5.16
N PRO A 83 10.05 -1.91 4.34
CA PRO A 83 10.87 -0.70 4.26
C PRO A 83 10.05 0.54 3.88
N ALA A 84 9.18 0.41 2.88
CA ALA A 84 8.31 1.50 2.43
C ALA A 84 7.29 1.88 3.51
N PHE A 85 6.62 0.90 4.11
CA PHE A 85 5.65 1.13 5.18
C PHE A 85 6.27 1.80 6.41
N LEU A 86 7.38 1.26 6.92
CA LEU A 86 8.03 1.77 8.13
C LEU A 86 8.59 3.18 7.93
N THR A 87 9.12 3.47 6.74
CA THR A 87 9.61 4.82 6.42
C THR A 87 8.47 5.81 6.25
N GLY A 88 7.35 5.39 5.64
CA GLY A 88 6.11 6.19 5.59
C GLY A 88 5.58 6.49 6.99
N LEU A 89 5.43 5.47 7.83
CA LEU A 89 4.96 5.63 9.21
C LEU A 89 5.90 6.50 10.04
N MET A 90 7.21 6.37 9.85
CA MET A 90 8.20 7.24 10.51
C MET A 90 8.05 8.69 10.05
N GLU A 91 7.71 8.94 8.78
CA GLU A 91 7.40 10.28 8.29
C GLU A 91 6.12 10.83 8.94
N ASP A 92 5.06 10.05 8.98
CA ASP A 92 3.78 10.45 9.59
C ASP A 92 3.92 10.84 11.08
N ILE A 93 4.78 10.12 11.81
CA ILE A 93 5.04 10.35 13.24
C ILE A 93 6.05 11.49 13.48
N THR A 94 7.13 11.55 12.68
CA THR A 94 8.23 12.49 12.98
C THR A 94 8.15 13.79 12.21
N LYS A 95 7.47 13.78 11.04
CA LYS A 95 7.40 14.87 10.04
C LYS A 95 8.78 15.37 9.59
N ARG A 96 9.81 14.52 9.71
CA ARG A 96 11.23 14.88 9.44
C ARG A 96 11.85 14.07 8.30
N VAL A 97 11.09 13.17 7.70
CA VAL A 97 11.60 12.30 6.63
C VAL A 97 11.34 12.97 5.29
N GLY A 98 12.42 13.37 4.62
CA GLY A 98 12.33 13.99 3.29
C GLY A 98 11.93 13.00 2.18
N PRO A 99 11.67 13.50 0.96
CA PRO A 99 11.27 12.67 -0.18
C PRO A 99 12.36 11.66 -0.61
N GLY A 100 13.65 11.99 -0.44
CA GLY A 100 14.76 11.11 -0.82
C GLY A 100 14.79 9.78 -0.07
N PRO A 101 14.82 9.77 1.28
CA PRO A 101 14.72 8.53 2.05
C PRO A 101 13.46 7.69 1.75
N ARG A 102 12.32 8.35 1.49
CA ARG A 102 11.07 7.67 1.12
C ARG A 102 11.21 6.94 -0.22
N LEU A 103 11.83 7.60 -1.22
CA LEU A 103 12.13 6.99 -2.52
C LEU A 103 13.06 5.77 -2.34
N LEU A 104 14.16 5.93 -1.60
CA LEU A 104 15.10 4.84 -1.35
C LEU A 104 14.44 3.65 -0.63
N ALA A 105 13.53 3.92 0.32
CA ALA A 105 12.77 2.87 0.98
C ALA A 105 11.83 2.11 0.03
N THR A 106 11.19 2.80 -0.92
CA THR A 106 10.35 2.15 -1.95
C THR A 106 11.19 1.36 -2.96
N PHE A 107 12.40 1.82 -3.30
CA PHE A 107 13.34 1.04 -4.11
C PHE A 107 13.86 -0.19 -3.37
N ALA A 108 14.15 -0.07 -2.08
CA ALA A 108 14.53 -1.20 -1.24
C ALA A 108 13.39 -2.23 -1.13
N ALA A 109 12.14 -1.77 -1.01
CA ALA A 109 10.98 -2.65 -1.01
C ALA A 109 10.79 -3.38 -2.36
N ALA A 110 10.98 -2.68 -3.48
CA ALA A 110 10.93 -3.27 -4.81
C ALA A 110 12.04 -4.31 -5.04
N ALA A 111 13.27 -4.02 -4.60
CA ALA A 111 14.38 -4.96 -4.66
C ALA A 111 14.12 -6.19 -3.77
N ALA A 112 13.58 -5.99 -2.56
CA ALA A 112 13.18 -7.11 -1.70
C ALA A 112 12.11 -7.97 -2.38
N ALA A 113 11.09 -7.38 -3.01
CA ALA A 113 10.04 -8.12 -3.72
C ALA A 113 10.61 -8.91 -4.91
N PHE A 114 11.55 -8.31 -5.65
CA PHE A 114 12.26 -8.96 -6.76
C PHE A 114 12.99 -10.24 -6.30
N PHE A 115 13.78 -10.15 -5.22
CA PHE A 115 14.58 -11.29 -4.75
C PHE A 115 13.80 -12.31 -3.93
N LEU A 116 12.83 -11.88 -3.12
CA LEU A 116 12.08 -12.74 -2.21
C LEU A 116 10.90 -13.43 -2.90
N ALA A 117 10.10 -12.67 -3.66
CA ALA A 117 8.85 -13.13 -4.23
C ALA A 117 8.91 -13.36 -5.75
N GLN A 118 10.10 -13.24 -6.36
CA GLN A 118 10.29 -13.27 -7.81
C GLN A 118 9.39 -12.25 -8.54
N ALA A 119 9.01 -11.16 -7.89
CA ALA A 119 8.17 -10.11 -8.45
C ALA A 119 9.02 -9.19 -9.34
N ASN A 120 9.32 -9.67 -10.54
CA ASN A 120 10.14 -8.98 -11.52
C ASN A 120 9.32 -8.50 -12.73
N LEU A 121 9.68 -7.33 -13.26
CA LEU A 121 9.20 -6.88 -14.56
C LEU A 121 9.97 -7.61 -15.67
N SER A 122 9.40 -8.70 -16.16
CA SER A 122 10.02 -9.56 -17.20
C SER A 122 9.61 -9.21 -18.62
N ARG A 123 8.50 -8.48 -18.81
CA ARG A 123 7.94 -8.18 -20.12
C ARG A 123 7.28 -6.81 -20.16
N LEU A 124 7.48 -6.09 -21.25
CA LEU A 124 6.82 -4.83 -21.60
C LEU A 124 6.07 -4.92 -22.93
N ASP A 125 6.12 -6.07 -23.62
CA ASP A 125 5.55 -6.29 -24.95
C ASP A 125 6.18 -5.34 -25.99
N ILE A 126 7.48 -5.03 -25.81
CA ILE A 126 8.28 -4.21 -26.71
C ILE A 126 9.44 -5.07 -27.26
N PRO A 127 9.48 -5.32 -28.58
CA PRO A 127 10.56 -6.10 -29.20
C PRO A 127 11.95 -5.53 -28.89
N GLY A 128 12.90 -6.42 -28.59
CA GLY A 128 14.27 -6.04 -28.19
C GLY A 128 14.40 -5.71 -26.69
N ILE A 129 13.44 -4.99 -26.10
CA ILE A 129 13.43 -4.73 -24.65
C ILE A 129 13.15 -6.01 -23.88
N ASP A 130 12.16 -6.80 -24.30
CA ASP A 130 11.83 -8.06 -23.62
C ASP A 130 13.01 -9.05 -23.66
N THR A 131 13.77 -9.08 -24.76
CA THR A 131 15.01 -9.86 -24.85
C THR A 131 16.05 -9.35 -23.84
N ALA A 132 16.26 -8.04 -23.76
CA ALA A 132 17.20 -7.46 -22.80
C ALA A 132 16.79 -7.75 -21.35
N LEU A 133 15.49 -7.68 -21.02
CA LEU A 133 14.97 -8.02 -19.69
C LEU A 133 15.18 -9.49 -19.34
N SER A 134 15.01 -10.40 -20.30
CA SER A 134 15.20 -11.84 -20.08
C SER A 134 16.65 -12.26 -19.87
N VAL A 135 17.61 -11.54 -20.47
CA VAL A 135 19.04 -11.89 -20.41
C VAL A 135 19.78 -11.11 -19.32
N TRP A 136 19.39 -9.86 -19.05
CA TRP A 136 20.10 -8.95 -18.15
C TRP A 136 19.24 -8.58 -16.94
N TRP A 137 19.24 -9.44 -15.93
CA TRP A 137 18.45 -9.26 -14.71
C TRP A 137 18.61 -7.90 -13.99
N PRO A 138 19.79 -7.22 -13.98
CA PRO A 138 19.92 -5.90 -13.38
C PRO A 138 19.05 -4.84 -14.05
N LEU A 139 18.78 -4.95 -15.35
CA LEU A 139 17.85 -4.05 -16.06
C LEU A 139 16.41 -4.28 -15.58
N SER A 140 16.00 -5.55 -15.45
CA SER A 140 14.68 -5.90 -14.91
C SER A 140 14.52 -5.39 -13.48
N LEU A 141 15.54 -5.54 -12.63
CA LEU A 141 15.54 -4.98 -11.28
C LEU A 141 15.41 -3.45 -11.31
N LEU A 142 16.22 -2.75 -12.12
CA LEU A 142 16.18 -1.30 -12.22
C LEU A 142 14.79 -0.79 -12.64
N LEU A 143 14.20 -1.38 -13.68
CA LEU A 143 12.86 -1.01 -14.12
C LEU A 143 11.79 -1.35 -13.08
N THR A 144 11.93 -2.48 -12.38
CA THR A 144 11.01 -2.84 -11.28
C THR A 144 11.08 -1.80 -10.15
N MET A 145 12.28 -1.37 -9.75
CA MET A 145 12.44 -0.32 -8.73
C MET A 145 11.82 1.01 -9.18
N ILE A 146 12.07 1.43 -10.43
CA ILE A 146 11.50 2.66 -10.98
C ILE A 146 9.97 2.57 -11.03
N ALA A 147 9.41 1.44 -11.47
CA ALA A 147 7.96 1.26 -11.56
C ALA A 147 7.30 1.30 -10.17
N VAL A 148 7.81 0.52 -9.21
CA VAL A 148 7.25 0.46 -7.85
C VAL A 148 7.43 1.79 -7.11
N GLY A 149 8.63 2.37 -7.13
CA GLY A 149 8.89 3.66 -6.51
C GLY A 149 8.09 4.79 -7.16
N GLY A 150 7.98 4.79 -8.49
CA GLY A 150 7.16 5.74 -9.24
C GLY A 150 5.69 5.68 -8.86
N VAL A 151 5.09 4.49 -8.78
CA VAL A 151 3.71 4.31 -8.34
C VAL A 151 3.52 4.78 -6.89
N ALA A 152 4.42 4.40 -5.97
CA ALA A 152 4.33 4.82 -4.57
C ALA A 152 4.37 6.35 -4.41
N HIS A 153 5.27 7.03 -5.15
CA HIS A 153 5.33 8.49 -5.16
C HIS A 153 4.14 9.14 -5.84
N ALA A 154 3.64 8.58 -6.95
CA ALA A 154 2.46 9.10 -7.64
C ALA A 154 1.21 9.05 -6.75
N VAL A 155 1.00 7.94 -6.02
CA VAL A 155 -0.08 7.81 -5.04
C VAL A 155 0.07 8.84 -3.92
N ASN A 156 1.29 9.08 -3.42
CA ASN A 156 1.51 10.09 -2.39
C ASN A 156 1.25 11.53 -2.88
N ILE A 157 1.51 11.84 -4.15
CA ILE A 157 1.25 13.19 -4.71
C ILE A 157 -0.25 13.49 -4.79
N ILE A 158 -1.09 12.50 -5.08
CA ILE A 158 -2.55 12.68 -5.15
C ILE A 158 -3.23 12.59 -3.77
N ASP A 159 -2.48 12.27 -2.72
CA ASP A 159 -2.96 12.13 -1.34
C ASP A 159 -3.02 13.48 -0.61
N GLY A 160 -3.81 14.41 -1.17
CA GLY A 160 -4.00 15.77 -0.63
C GLY A 160 -5.41 16.07 -0.14
N TYR A 161 -6.37 15.16 -0.39
CA TYR A 161 -7.78 15.31 -0.03
C TYR A 161 -8.30 14.06 0.67
N ASN A 162 -9.21 14.25 1.63
CA ASN A 162 -9.81 13.16 2.40
C ASN A 162 -10.46 12.11 1.49
N GLY A 163 -9.96 10.89 1.59
CA GLY A 163 -10.42 9.72 0.84
C GLY A 163 -10.07 9.68 -0.64
N LEU A 164 -9.45 10.72 -1.23
CA LEU A 164 -9.18 10.74 -2.68
C LEU A 164 -8.23 9.62 -3.10
N SER A 165 -7.06 9.54 -2.47
CA SER A 165 -6.04 8.51 -2.75
C SER A 165 -6.60 7.10 -2.53
N GLY A 166 -7.36 6.89 -1.45
CA GLY A 166 -7.98 5.61 -1.14
C GLY A 166 -9.03 5.18 -2.16
N VAL A 167 -9.94 6.08 -2.58
CA VAL A 167 -10.94 5.76 -3.61
C VAL A 167 -10.27 5.43 -4.95
N VAL A 168 -9.25 6.21 -5.36
CA VAL A 168 -8.47 5.92 -6.57
C VAL A 168 -7.79 4.56 -6.47
N ALA A 169 -7.15 4.25 -5.34
CA ALA A 169 -6.50 2.97 -5.10
C ALA A 169 -7.49 1.79 -5.17
N ILE A 170 -8.70 1.92 -4.62
CA ILE A 170 -9.75 0.89 -4.74
C ILE A 170 -10.05 0.60 -6.21
N PHE A 171 -10.24 1.63 -7.05
CA PHE A 171 -10.52 1.40 -8.47
C PHE A 171 -9.35 0.74 -9.20
N ILE A 172 -8.10 1.11 -8.88
CA ILE A 172 -6.90 0.46 -9.43
C ILE A 172 -6.89 -1.03 -9.04
N PHE A 173 -7.08 -1.36 -7.76
CA PHE A 173 -7.08 -2.75 -7.30
C PHE A 173 -8.26 -3.55 -7.84
N LEU A 174 -9.44 -2.96 -8.03
CA LEU A 174 -10.57 -3.63 -8.67
C LEU A 174 -10.30 -3.93 -10.15
N ALA A 175 -9.68 -3.00 -10.88
CA ALA A 175 -9.26 -3.23 -12.26
C ALA A 175 -8.21 -4.36 -12.34
N MET A 176 -7.21 -4.35 -11.46
CA MET A 176 -6.21 -5.43 -11.37
C MET A 176 -6.85 -6.78 -11.00
N ALA A 177 -7.79 -6.80 -10.04
CA ALA A 177 -8.52 -8.00 -9.65
C ALA A 177 -9.32 -8.58 -10.83
N TYR A 178 -9.94 -7.73 -11.65
CA TYR A 178 -10.64 -8.17 -12.85
C TYR A 178 -9.70 -8.82 -13.87
N VAL A 179 -8.53 -8.23 -14.13
CA VAL A 179 -7.53 -8.84 -15.01
C VAL A 179 -7.02 -10.17 -14.45
N ALA A 180 -6.68 -10.20 -13.15
CA ALA A 180 -6.25 -11.42 -12.46
C ALA A 180 -7.30 -12.54 -12.55
N PHE A 181 -8.58 -12.21 -12.39
CA PHE A 181 -9.69 -13.13 -12.60
C PHE A 181 -9.71 -13.70 -14.04
N LYS A 182 -9.53 -12.83 -15.05
CA LYS A 182 -9.55 -13.23 -16.47
C LYS A 182 -8.40 -14.16 -16.85
N VAL A 183 -7.24 -14.04 -16.20
CA VAL A 183 -6.06 -14.89 -16.44
C VAL A 183 -5.92 -16.03 -15.43
N HIS A 184 -6.93 -16.25 -14.57
CA HIS A 184 -6.94 -17.27 -13.53
C HIS A 184 -5.83 -17.15 -12.47
N ASP A 185 -5.31 -15.93 -12.24
CA ASP A 185 -4.38 -15.64 -11.15
C ASP A 185 -5.15 -15.39 -9.85
N ILE A 186 -5.44 -16.49 -9.15
CA ILE A 186 -6.25 -16.49 -7.92
C ILE A 186 -5.51 -15.79 -6.77
N GLU A 187 -4.18 -15.85 -6.74
CA GLU A 187 -3.36 -15.24 -5.69
C GLU A 187 -3.36 -13.72 -5.81
N LEU A 188 -3.08 -13.19 -7.01
CA LEU A 188 -3.12 -11.76 -7.27
C LEU A 188 -4.53 -11.20 -7.09
N MET A 189 -5.56 -11.91 -7.57
CA MET A 189 -6.96 -11.53 -7.33
C MET A 189 -7.26 -11.43 -5.82
N GLY A 190 -6.79 -12.39 -5.02
CA GLY A 190 -6.91 -12.38 -3.57
C GLY A 190 -6.22 -11.18 -2.92
N LEU A 191 -4.99 -10.87 -3.35
CA LEU A 191 -4.22 -9.73 -2.85
C LEU A 191 -4.92 -8.40 -3.19
N CYS A 192 -5.43 -8.25 -4.41
CA CYS A 192 -6.19 -7.06 -4.80
C CYS A 192 -7.46 -6.91 -3.95
N PHE A 193 -8.22 -7.98 -3.71
CA PHE A 193 -9.41 -7.96 -2.85
C PHE A 193 -9.07 -7.66 -1.38
N THR A 194 -7.93 -8.14 -0.90
CA THR A 194 -7.38 -7.79 0.42
C THR A 194 -7.10 -6.30 0.52
N MET A 195 -6.44 -5.71 -0.49
CA MET A 195 -6.16 -4.27 -0.53
C MET A 195 -7.45 -3.44 -0.63
N VAL A 196 -8.40 -3.84 -1.48
CA VAL A 196 -9.73 -3.19 -1.55
C VAL A 196 -10.39 -3.20 -0.18
N GLY A 197 -10.39 -4.35 0.50
CA GLY A 197 -10.99 -4.45 1.83
C GLY A 197 -10.30 -3.60 2.89
N ALA A 198 -8.98 -3.66 2.95
CA ALA A 198 -8.18 -2.89 3.90
C ALA A 198 -8.37 -1.36 3.70
N ILE A 199 -8.38 -0.90 2.45
CA ILE A 199 -8.59 0.51 2.11
C ILE A 199 -10.04 0.91 2.40
N ALA A 200 -11.03 0.08 2.05
CA ALA A 200 -12.44 0.39 2.33
C ALA A 200 -12.72 0.54 3.84
N GLY A 201 -12.12 -0.32 4.68
CA GLY A 201 -12.24 -0.18 6.13
C GLY A 201 -11.58 1.07 6.69
N PHE A 202 -10.48 1.52 6.09
CA PHE A 202 -9.84 2.79 6.44
C PHE A 202 -10.67 3.99 5.96
N LEU A 203 -11.18 3.95 4.72
CA LEU A 203 -11.99 5.01 4.11
C LEU A 203 -13.28 5.29 4.88
N PHE A 204 -13.86 4.30 5.55
CA PHE A 204 -15.01 4.51 6.42
C PHE A 204 -14.76 5.60 7.47
N TRP A 205 -13.52 5.68 7.98
CA TRP A 205 -13.12 6.69 8.94
C TRP A 205 -12.56 7.95 8.28
N ASN A 206 -11.96 7.84 7.10
CA ASN A 206 -11.26 8.94 6.44
C ASN A 206 -12.15 9.80 5.51
N PHE A 207 -13.21 9.25 4.91
CA PHE A 207 -14.06 9.96 3.95
C PHE A 207 -15.42 10.34 4.54
N PRO A 208 -16.00 11.50 4.20
CA PRO A 208 -15.41 12.64 3.47
C PRO A 208 -14.70 13.65 4.40
N GLY A 209 -14.91 13.52 5.71
CA GLY A 209 -14.56 14.53 6.71
C GLY A 209 -13.12 14.47 7.21
N GLY A 210 -12.51 13.28 7.23
CA GLY A 210 -11.18 13.04 7.78
C GLY A 210 -11.13 13.19 9.30
#